data_AF-A0A372NYU4-F1
#
_entry.id   AF-A0A372NYU4-F1
#
_cell.length_a   1.000
_cell.length_b   1.000
_cell.length_c   1.000
_cell.angle_alpha   90.00
_cell.angle_beta   90.00
_cell.angle_gamma   90.00
#
_symmetry.space_group_name_H-M   'P 1'
#
loop_
_entity.id
_entity.type
_entity.pdbx_description
1 polymer ?
#
loop_
_entity_poly.entity_id
_entity_poly.type
_entity_poly.pdbx_seq_one_letter_code
_entity_poly.pdbx_strand_id
1 'polypeptide(L)'
;MTYGQLLQRRDIILLDCVSGSTAYNLNTPSSDIDKKGIFITPQRDLYGFNYQDQIANSTNDEVYFEIKRFLELLTKNNPNILELLNTPKQHIIYKHPVLELIKPADFLSKLCLDTFAGYAQTQIKKAKGLNKKINNPFEKERKSVLDFCYVIQDNGSIILSDWLKRHDLLQQQCGLTKIEHFRDVYLIYAASANTDVSFKGIVSGPEADDVQLSSIPKGFNPLATMNFNKDAYSVYCRDYREYVEWEKKRNQARYESTLTHGKNYDAKNMMHTFRLLNMAEEIALHHEVRVHRRDRDFLLKIRSGAFEFDDLMEMINIKLEDIKSLYEKSELPERPNVDVAENILTEIRYELYK
;
A
#
# COMPACT_ATOMS: atom_id res chain seq x y z
N MET A 1 -22.77 -4.36 -10.39
CA MET A 1 -22.27 -5.35 -11.34
C MET A 1 -20.96 -5.94 -10.84
N THR A 2 -20.79 -7.25 -10.84
CA THR A 2 -19.52 -7.91 -10.48
C THR A 2 -18.59 -8.04 -11.69
N TYR A 3 -17.32 -8.36 -11.46
CA TYR A 3 -16.36 -8.62 -12.55
C TYR A 3 -16.83 -9.71 -13.52
N GLY A 4 -17.33 -10.83 -13.00
CA GLY A 4 -17.88 -11.91 -13.83
C GLY A 4 -19.09 -11.48 -14.66
N GLN A 5 -19.96 -10.64 -14.10
CA GLN A 5 -21.11 -10.07 -14.84
C GLN A 5 -20.67 -9.11 -15.94
N LEU A 6 -19.64 -8.29 -15.70
CA LEU A 6 -19.09 -7.37 -16.69
C LEU A 6 -18.55 -8.13 -17.92
N LEU A 7 -17.78 -9.20 -17.70
CA LEU A 7 -17.22 -9.99 -18.81
C LEU A 7 -18.28 -10.71 -19.66
N GLN A 8 -19.45 -11.00 -19.10
CA GLN A 8 -20.60 -11.56 -19.83
C GLN A 8 -21.34 -10.48 -20.64
N ARG A 9 -21.17 -9.20 -20.30
CA ARG A 9 -21.82 -8.04 -20.93
C ARG A 9 -20.82 -7.30 -21.83
N ARG A 10 -20.41 -7.93 -22.93
CA ARG A 10 -19.50 -7.28 -23.89
C ARG A 10 -20.10 -6.04 -24.56
N ASP A 11 -21.43 -5.91 -24.56
CA ASP A 11 -22.18 -4.77 -25.11
C ASP A 11 -21.89 -3.45 -24.40
N ILE A 12 -21.44 -3.48 -23.14
CA ILE A 12 -21.15 -2.26 -22.36
C ILE A 12 -19.65 -1.99 -22.20
N ILE A 13 -18.78 -2.85 -22.74
CA ILE A 13 -17.34 -2.62 -22.74
C ILE A 13 -17.04 -1.62 -23.86
N LEU A 14 -16.32 -0.54 -23.55
CA LEU A 14 -15.88 0.47 -24.51
C LEU A 14 -14.41 0.30 -24.87
N LEU A 15 -13.59 -0.20 -23.95
CA LEU A 15 -12.18 -0.49 -24.18
C LEU A 15 -11.81 -1.77 -23.43
N ASP A 16 -11.08 -2.65 -24.09
CA ASP A 16 -10.41 -3.79 -23.48
C ASP A 16 -8.98 -3.85 -24.02
N CYS A 17 -7.98 -3.86 -23.14
CA CYS A 17 -6.58 -3.84 -23.55
C CYS A 17 -5.67 -4.55 -22.55
N VAL A 18 -4.56 -5.09 -23.08
CA VAL A 18 -3.44 -5.54 -22.29
C VAL A 18 -2.68 -4.33 -21.77
N SER A 19 -2.39 -4.32 -20.47
CA SER A 19 -1.69 -3.22 -19.82
C SER A 19 -0.42 -3.73 -19.13
N GLY A 20 0.13 -2.93 -18.21
CA GLY A 20 1.23 -3.40 -17.38
C GLY A 20 2.53 -3.64 -18.15
N SER A 21 3.38 -4.51 -17.61
CA SER A 21 4.73 -4.74 -18.13
C SER A 21 4.77 -5.11 -19.61
N THR A 22 3.74 -5.80 -20.11
CA THR A 22 3.60 -6.14 -21.52
C THR A 22 3.42 -4.90 -22.39
N ALA A 23 2.46 -4.02 -22.04
CA ALA A 23 2.23 -2.79 -22.79
C ALA A 23 3.43 -1.82 -22.74
N TYR A 24 4.16 -1.83 -21.62
CA TYR A 24 5.36 -1.01 -21.45
C TYR A 24 6.59 -1.56 -22.18
N ASN A 25 6.57 -2.77 -22.76
CA ASN A 25 7.79 -3.44 -23.24
C ASN A 25 8.82 -3.67 -22.11
N LEU A 26 8.34 -4.09 -20.94
CA LEU A 26 9.14 -4.40 -19.74
C LEU A 26 8.84 -5.79 -19.16
N ASN A 27 8.04 -6.60 -19.87
CA ASN A 27 7.71 -7.96 -19.47
C ASN A 27 8.94 -8.87 -19.56
N THR A 28 9.05 -9.76 -18.59
CA THR A 28 9.98 -10.89 -18.51
C THR A 28 9.20 -12.20 -18.69
N PRO A 29 9.86 -13.35 -18.91
CA PRO A 29 9.17 -14.65 -19.02
C PRO A 29 8.27 -15.00 -17.81
N SER A 30 8.57 -14.42 -16.65
CA SER A 30 7.82 -14.59 -15.40
C SER A 30 6.76 -13.51 -15.15
N SER A 31 6.50 -12.62 -16.11
CA SER A 31 5.55 -11.52 -15.92
C SER A 31 4.12 -11.99 -16.14
N ASP A 32 3.24 -11.50 -15.27
CA ASP A 32 1.80 -11.56 -15.38
C ASP A 32 1.28 -10.70 -16.54
N ILE A 33 0.05 -10.99 -16.97
CA ILE A 33 -0.68 -10.22 -17.97
C ILE A 33 -1.75 -9.41 -17.24
N ASP A 34 -1.51 -8.11 -17.12
CA ASP A 34 -2.49 -7.15 -16.64
C ASP A 34 -3.48 -6.78 -17.75
N LYS A 35 -4.75 -6.55 -17.42
CA LYS A 35 -5.70 -5.91 -18.33
C LYS A 35 -6.34 -4.69 -17.71
N LYS A 36 -6.63 -3.73 -18.57
CA LYS A 36 -7.43 -2.57 -18.21
C LYS A 36 -8.46 -2.29 -19.28
N GLY A 37 -9.55 -1.68 -18.87
CA GLY A 37 -10.58 -1.30 -19.81
C GLY A 37 -11.48 -0.19 -19.31
N ILE A 38 -12.43 0.15 -20.17
CA ILE A 38 -13.43 1.17 -19.93
C ILE A 38 -14.78 0.51 -20.20
N PHE A 39 -15.76 0.75 -19.34
CA PHE A 39 -17.14 0.33 -19.55
C PHE A 39 -18.10 1.50 -19.37
N ILE A 40 -19.29 1.38 -19.93
CA ILE A 40 -20.41 2.28 -19.67
C ILE A 40 -21.39 1.62 -18.71
N THR A 41 -21.82 2.34 -17.67
CA THR A 41 -22.89 1.83 -16.80
C THR A 41 -24.22 1.86 -17.56
N PRO A 42 -25.06 0.81 -17.52
CA PRO A 42 -26.40 0.84 -18.10
C PRO A 42 -27.22 2.03 -17.55
N GLN A 43 -28.00 2.70 -18.41
CA GLN A 43 -28.70 3.94 -18.05
C GLN A 43 -29.57 3.82 -16.78
N ARG A 44 -30.24 2.68 -16.60
CA ARG A 44 -31.03 2.42 -15.38
C ARG A 44 -30.18 2.39 -14.11
N ASP A 45 -29.00 1.77 -14.17
CA ASP A 45 -28.10 1.66 -13.01
C ASP A 45 -27.40 2.97 -12.71
N LEU A 46 -27.17 3.79 -13.74
CA LEU A 46 -26.64 5.14 -13.60
C LEU A 46 -27.56 6.03 -12.74
N TYR A 47 -28.87 5.97 -12.96
CA TYR A 47 -29.84 6.73 -12.17
C TYR A 47 -30.22 6.03 -10.86
N GLY A 48 -29.94 4.72 -10.76
CA GLY A 48 -30.28 3.88 -9.62
C GLY A 48 -29.18 3.77 -8.58
N PHE A 49 -29.39 2.87 -7.61
CA PHE A 49 -28.47 2.65 -6.49
C PHE A 49 -27.32 1.66 -6.80
N ASN A 50 -27.22 1.16 -8.03
CA ASN A 50 -26.28 0.10 -8.42
C ASN A 50 -25.06 0.61 -9.19
N TYR A 51 -24.88 1.93 -9.28
CA TYR A 51 -23.75 2.56 -9.95
C TYR A 51 -22.41 2.15 -9.32
N GLN A 52 -21.40 1.89 -10.16
CA GLN A 52 -20.03 1.58 -9.73
C GLN A 52 -19.03 2.30 -10.62
N ASP A 53 -18.09 3.01 -10.00
CA ASP A 53 -17.05 3.76 -10.70
C ASP A 53 -15.96 2.86 -11.32
N GLN A 54 -15.76 1.67 -10.75
CA GLN A 54 -14.68 0.76 -11.12
C GLN A 54 -15.06 -0.67 -10.73
N ILE A 55 -14.67 -1.62 -11.57
CA ILE A 55 -14.84 -3.06 -11.35
C ILE A 55 -13.49 -3.74 -11.55
N ALA A 56 -13.07 -4.57 -10.60
CA ALA A 56 -11.81 -5.31 -10.66
C ALA A 56 -12.02 -6.79 -10.35
N ASN A 57 -11.13 -7.65 -10.84
CA ASN A 57 -11.03 -9.03 -10.38
C ASN A 57 -10.48 -9.10 -8.95
N SER A 58 -10.45 -10.30 -8.35
CA SER A 58 -10.01 -10.48 -6.95
C SER A 58 -8.54 -10.14 -6.72
N THR A 59 -7.69 -10.24 -7.75
CA THR A 59 -6.25 -9.94 -7.67
C THR A 59 -5.90 -8.50 -8.03
N ASN A 60 -6.84 -7.75 -8.61
CA ASN A 60 -6.67 -6.42 -9.21
C ASN A 60 -5.75 -6.36 -10.44
N ASP A 61 -5.50 -7.50 -11.09
CA ASP A 61 -4.73 -7.56 -12.35
C ASP A 61 -5.60 -7.15 -13.56
N GLU A 62 -6.92 -7.29 -13.44
CA GLU A 62 -7.89 -6.89 -14.45
C GLU A 62 -8.83 -5.84 -13.87
N VAL A 63 -8.77 -4.61 -14.41
CA VAL A 63 -9.48 -3.45 -13.87
C VAL A 63 -10.19 -2.66 -14.96
N TYR A 64 -11.49 -2.47 -14.82
CA TYR A 64 -12.30 -1.69 -15.74
C TYR A 64 -12.86 -0.45 -15.03
N PHE A 65 -12.76 0.70 -15.69
CA PHE A 65 -13.24 1.98 -15.18
C PHE A 65 -14.54 2.37 -15.89
N GLU A 66 -15.50 2.88 -15.13
CA GLU A 66 -16.70 3.49 -15.74
C GLU A 66 -16.29 4.75 -16.50
N ILE A 67 -16.94 5.07 -17.62
CA ILE A 67 -16.54 6.17 -18.51
C ILE A 67 -16.45 7.55 -17.83
N LYS A 68 -17.37 7.88 -16.91
CA LYS A 68 -17.31 9.07 -16.07
C LYS A 68 -16.06 9.02 -15.19
N ARG A 69 -15.82 7.90 -14.50
CA ARG A 69 -14.65 7.75 -13.63
C ARG A 69 -13.34 7.89 -14.40
N PHE A 70 -13.28 7.32 -15.60
CA PHE A 70 -12.14 7.45 -16.51
C PHE A 70 -11.86 8.93 -16.86
N LEU A 71 -12.88 9.67 -17.29
CA LEU A 71 -12.76 11.11 -17.62
C LEU A 71 -12.41 11.97 -16.40
N GLU A 72 -13.00 11.71 -15.23
CA GLU A 72 -12.65 12.38 -13.97
C GLU A 72 -11.19 12.18 -13.57
N LEU A 73 -10.61 11.02 -13.87
CA LEU A 73 -9.21 10.75 -13.58
C LEU A 73 -8.27 11.34 -14.64
N LEU A 74 -8.72 11.48 -15.89
CA LEU A 74 -7.99 12.22 -16.92
C LEU A 74 -7.86 13.70 -16.58
N THR A 75 -8.93 14.35 -16.09
CA THR A 75 -8.88 15.76 -15.66
C THR A 75 -7.98 15.99 -14.45
N LYS A 76 -7.65 14.92 -13.72
CA LYS A 76 -6.67 14.91 -12.62
C LYS A 76 -5.27 14.46 -13.05
N ASN A 77 -5.03 14.26 -14.35
CA ASN A 77 -3.78 13.74 -14.91
C ASN A 77 -3.26 12.51 -14.18
N ASN A 78 -4.17 11.59 -13.86
CA ASN A 78 -3.79 10.34 -13.23
C ASN A 78 -2.88 9.53 -14.17
N PRO A 79 -1.62 9.19 -13.77
CA PRO A 79 -0.67 8.53 -14.66
C PRO A 79 -1.20 7.20 -15.24
N ASN A 80 -1.87 6.39 -14.43
CA ASN A 80 -2.42 5.10 -14.87
C ASN A 80 -3.51 5.24 -15.94
N ILE A 81 -4.25 6.35 -15.91
CA ILE A 81 -5.37 6.60 -16.83
C ILE A 81 -4.89 7.28 -18.11
N LEU A 82 -3.92 8.19 -17.99
CA LEU A 82 -3.20 8.73 -19.15
C LEU A 82 -2.48 7.61 -19.92
N GLU A 83 -1.85 6.67 -19.22
CA GLU A 83 -1.28 5.46 -19.83
C GLU A 83 -2.36 4.60 -20.52
N LEU A 84 -3.51 4.38 -19.86
CA LEU A 84 -4.61 3.60 -20.45
C LEU A 84 -5.15 4.26 -21.73
N LEU A 85 -5.34 5.57 -21.73
CA LEU A 85 -5.78 6.34 -22.90
C LEU A 85 -4.80 6.21 -24.08
N ASN A 86 -3.50 6.12 -23.78
CA ASN A 86 -2.42 6.04 -24.76
C ASN A 86 -1.89 4.61 -24.96
N THR A 87 -2.72 3.59 -24.68
CA THR A 87 -2.33 2.19 -24.87
C THR A 87 -1.95 1.93 -26.35
N PRO A 88 -0.78 1.31 -26.64
CA PRO A 88 -0.38 1.04 -28.01
C PRO A 88 -1.37 0.14 -28.75
N LYS A 89 -1.60 0.41 -30.05
CA LYS A 89 -2.63 -0.29 -30.86
C LYS A 89 -2.52 -1.82 -30.80
N GLN A 90 -1.31 -2.37 -30.80
CA GLN A 90 -1.08 -3.81 -30.74
C GLN A 90 -1.50 -4.47 -29.40
N HIS A 91 -1.78 -3.67 -28.37
CA HIS A 91 -2.24 -4.14 -27.06
C HIS A 91 -3.73 -3.85 -26.82
N ILE A 92 -4.41 -3.22 -27.77
CA ILE A 92 -5.86 -3.01 -27.72
C ILE A 92 -6.54 -4.28 -28.25
N ILE A 93 -7.35 -4.91 -27.40
CA ILE A 93 -8.16 -6.09 -27.76
C ILE A 93 -9.48 -5.63 -28.40
N TYR A 94 -10.09 -4.59 -27.84
CA TYR A 94 -11.31 -3.99 -28.33
C TYR A 94 -11.35 -2.49 -28.01
N LYS A 95 -11.85 -1.67 -28.94
CA LYS A 95 -12.11 -0.23 -28.74
C LYS A 95 -13.38 0.16 -29.47
N HIS A 96 -14.36 0.67 -28.74
CA HIS A 96 -15.59 1.22 -29.28
C HIS A 96 -15.32 2.57 -29.97
N PRO A 97 -15.87 2.84 -31.18
CA PRO A 97 -15.62 4.08 -31.92
C PRO A 97 -15.95 5.37 -31.17
N VAL A 98 -16.91 5.35 -30.24
CA VAL A 98 -17.26 6.51 -29.41
C VAL A 98 -16.08 7.06 -28.60
N LEU A 99 -15.05 6.24 -28.32
CA LEU A 99 -13.86 6.68 -27.61
C LEU A 99 -12.93 7.55 -28.47
N GLU A 100 -13.17 7.68 -29.78
CA GLU A 100 -12.48 8.66 -30.63
C GLU A 100 -12.82 10.11 -30.28
N LEU A 101 -13.90 10.33 -29.51
CA LEU A 101 -14.23 11.64 -28.92
C LEU A 101 -13.19 12.08 -27.87
N ILE A 102 -12.44 11.14 -27.29
CA ILE A 102 -11.48 11.41 -26.22
C ILE A 102 -10.08 11.55 -26.84
N LYS A 103 -9.58 12.79 -26.98
CA LYS A 103 -8.25 13.03 -27.53
C LYS A 103 -7.23 13.21 -26.40
N PRO A 104 -6.09 12.51 -26.40
CA PRO A 104 -5.06 12.66 -25.36
C PRO A 104 -4.63 14.11 -25.10
N ALA A 105 -4.49 14.90 -26.18
CA ALA A 105 -4.05 16.29 -26.10
C ALA A 105 -4.98 17.19 -25.26
N ASP A 106 -6.29 16.89 -25.22
CA ASP A 106 -7.27 17.68 -24.45
C ASP A 106 -7.05 17.55 -22.93
N PHE A 107 -6.31 16.52 -22.51
CA PHE A 107 -6.07 16.21 -21.11
C PHE A 107 -4.62 16.43 -20.67
N LEU A 108 -3.65 16.70 -21.54
CA LEU A 108 -2.28 16.95 -21.08
C LEU A 108 -2.14 18.34 -20.48
N SER A 109 -1.49 18.44 -19.33
CA SER A 109 -1.28 19.71 -18.63
C SER A 109 -0.01 19.68 -17.78
N LYS A 110 0.38 20.83 -17.23
CA LYS A 110 1.51 20.92 -16.30
C LYS A 110 1.28 20.16 -14.99
N LEU A 111 0.01 19.85 -14.65
CA LEU A 111 -0.34 18.97 -13.53
C LEU A 111 0.33 17.59 -13.62
N CYS A 112 0.70 17.12 -14.82
CA CYS A 112 1.46 15.89 -15.01
C CYS A 112 2.79 15.87 -14.21
N LEU A 113 3.45 17.01 -14.01
CA LEU A 113 4.66 17.08 -13.18
C LEU A 113 4.37 16.55 -11.78
N ASP A 114 3.38 17.14 -11.11
CA ASP A 114 3.04 16.81 -9.73
C ASP A 114 2.48 15.39 -9.60
N THR A 115 1.65 14.96 -10.55
CA THR A 115 1.00 13.64 -10.46
C THR A 115 1.99 12.51 -10.73
N PHE A 116 2.84 12.62 -11.75
CA PHE A 116 3.86 11.60 -12.02
C PHE A 116 4.94 11.60 -10.94
N ALA A 117 5.41 12.77 -10.48
CA ALA A 117 6.35 12.86 -9.37
C ALA A 117 5.77 12.30 -8.06
N GLY A 118 4.51 12.57 -7.74
CA GLY A 118 3.83 12.02 -6.57
C GLY A 118 3.70 10.50 -6.59
N TYR A 119 3.41 9.93 -7.76
CA TYR A 119 3.41 8.47 -7.96
C TYR A 119 4.83 7.89 -7.84
N ALA A 120 5.84 8.54 -8.42
CA ALA A 120 7.24 8.15 -8.31
C ALA A 120 7.70 8.14 -6.83
N GLN A 121 7.37 9.19 -6.06
CA GLN A 121 7.64 9.24 -4.62
C GLN A 121 6.96 8.12 -3.84
N THR A 122 5.74 7.74 -4.21
CA THR A 122 5.05 6.60 -3.62
C THR A 122 5.79 5.29 -3.90
N GLN A 123 6.36 5.11 -5.09
CA GLN A 123 7.18 3.94 -5.42
C GLN A 123 8.50 3.93 -4.63
N ILE A 124 9.18 5.07 -4.47
CA ILE A 124 10.38 5.20 -3.63
C ILE A 124 10.07 4.78 -2.18
N LYS A 125 8.95 5.26 -1.61
CA LYS A 125 8.52 4.86 -0.26
C LYS A 125 8.28 3.35 -0.15
N LYS A 126 7.65 2.74 -1.16
CA LYS A 126 7.46 1.28 -1.21
C LYS A 126 8.79 0.54 -1.33
N ALA A 127 9.74 1.07 -2.09
CA ALA A 127 11.07 0.49 -2.24
C ALA A 127 11.84 0.44 -0.90
N LYS A 128 11.77 1.53 -0.12
CA LYS A 128 12.33 1.59 1.24
C LYS A 128 11.54 0.75 2.25
N GLY A 129 10.21 0.75 2.16
CA GLY A 129 9.35 0.04 3.11
C GLY A 129 9.50 -1.48 3.07
N LEU A 130 9.72 -2.05 1.88
CA LEU A 130 9.99 -3.48 1.74
C LEU A 130 11.29 -3.88 2.48
N ASN A 131 12.34 -3.07 2.36
CA ASN A 131 13.61 -3.28 3.07
C ASN A 131 13.37 -3.43 4.58
N LYS A 132 12.57 -2.55 5.21
CA LYS A 132 12.27 -2.65 6.65
C LYS A 132 11.65 -4.01 7.02
N LYS A 133 10.79 -4.59 6.17
CA LYS A 133 10.16 -5.89 6.43
C LYS A 133 11.10 -7.07 6.17
N ILE A 134 12.01 -6.97 5.19
CA ILE A 134 12.98 -8.02 4.86
C ILE A 134 14.11 -8.08 5.90
N ASN A 135 14.67 -6.93 6.28
CA ASN A 135 15.85 -6.84 7.14
C ASN A 135 15.53 -6.82 8.64
N ASN A 136 14.27 -6.60 9.01
CA ASN A 136 13.81 -6.71 10.39
C ASN A 136 12.61 -7.68 10.46
N PRO A 137 12.84 -8.98 10.17
CA PRO A 137 11.77 -9.96 10.24
C PRO A 137 11.26 -10.04 11.68
N PHE A 138 9.94 -10.04 11.85
CA PHE A 138 9.37 -10.38 13.14
C PHE A 138 9.69 -11.84 13.47
N GLU A 139 9.92 -12.11 14.76
CA GLU A 139 10.00 -13.49 15.25
C GLU A 139 8.74 -14.27 14.86
N LYS A 140 8.88 -15.57 14.60
CA LYS A 140 7.76 -16.44 14.21
C LYS A 140 6.64 -16.47 15.26
N GLU A 141 6.99 -16.25 16.52
CA GLU A 141 6.04 -16.24 17.63
C GLU A 141 5.69 -14.80 18.01
N ARG A 142 4.39 -14.54 18.16
CA ARG A 142 3.87 -13.25 18.60
C ARG A 142 4.25 -13.04 20.07
N LYS A 143 4.85 -11.90 20.38
CA LYS A 143 5.07 -11.45 21.77
C LYS A 143 3.74 -11.20 22.46
N SER A 144 3.66 -11.65 23.70
CA SER A 144 2.51 -11.53 24.59
C SER A 144 2.53 -10.19 25.33
N VAL A 145 1.44 -9.88 26.04
CA VAL A 145 1.39 -8.75 27.00
C VAL A 145 2.54 -8.80 28.02
N LEU A 146 2.92 -9.99 28.48
CA LEU A 146 3.96 -10.17 29.50
C LEU A 146 5.34 -9.67 29.04
N ASP A 147 5.60 -9.70 27.72
CA ASP A 147 6.87 -9.23 27.12
C ASP A 147 7.01 -7.70 27.13
N PHE A 148 5.91 -6.99 27.43
CA PHE A 148 5.85 -5.54 27.55
C PHE A 148 5.57 -5.08 29.00
N CYS A 149 5.61 -6.02 29.95
CA CYS A 149 5.50 -5.75 31.37
C CYS A 149 6.89 -5.70 32.00
N TYR A 150 7.17 -4.64 32.76
CA TYR A 150 8.45 -4.41 33.41
C TYR A 150 8.25 -4.20 34.91
N VAL A 151 9.06 -4.85 35.72
CA VAL A 151 9.05 -4.72 37.18
C VAL A 151 10.18 -3.81 37.62
N ILE A 152 9.86 -2.81 38.45
CA ILE A 152 10.85 -1.89 39.01
C ILE A 152 11.74 -2.67 39.98
N GLN A 153 13.05 -2.62 39.76
CA GLN A 153 14.05 -3.29 40.59
C GLN A 153 15.31 -2.44 40.68
N ASP A 154 15.80 -2.22 41.91
CA ASP A 154 16.95 -1.38 42.22
C ASP A 154 16.82 0.03 41.60
N ASN A 155 17.80 0.44 40.80
CA ASN A 155 17.79 1.71 40.07
C ASN A 155 17.29 1.56 38.61
N GLY A 156 16.56 0.49 38.30
CA GLY A 156 16.09 0.20 36.94
C GLY A 156 14.83 -0.66 36.90
N SER A 157 14.72 -1.48 35.87
CA SER A 157 13.61 -2.41 35.69
C SER A 157 14.06 -3.70 35.01
N ILE A 158 13.36 -4.79 35.29
CA ILE A 158 13.54 -6.07 34.60
C ILE A 158 12.24 -6.52 33.93
N ILE A 159 12.32 -7.38 32.91
CA ILE A 159 11.14 -7.94 32.24
C ILE A 159 10.37 -8.82 33.25
N LEU A 160 9.04 -8.74 33.23
CA LEU A 160 8.17 -9.47 34.16
C LEU A 160 8.43 -10.98 34.15
N SER A 161 8.62 -11.59 32.98
CA SER A 161 8.88 -13.03 32.87
C SER A 161 10.16 -13.46 33.59
N ASP A 162 11.21 -12.62 33.57
CA ASP A 162 12.43 -12.87 34.32
C ASP A 162 12.24 -12.63 35.82
N TRP A 163 11.46 -11.62 36.19
CA TRP A 163 11.12 -11.36 37.59
C TRP A 163 10.36 -12.54 38.20
N LEU A 164 9.36 -13.07 37.49
CA LEU A 164 8.56 -14.22 37.90
C LEU A 164 9.44 -15.46 38.10
N LYS A 165 10.34 -15.76 37.14
CA LYS A 165 11.30 -16.88 37.25
C LYS A 165 12.21 -16.75 38.48
N ARG A 166 12.71 -15.55 38.77
CA ARG A 166 13.59 -15.31 39.94
C ARG A 166 12.89 -15.52 41.27
N HIS A 167 11.58 -15.34 41.31
CA HIS A 167 10.76 -15.51 42.52
C HIS A 167 10.05 -16.87 42.57
N ASP A 168 10.31 -17.76 41.61
CA ASP A 168 9.65 -19.06 41.46
C ASP A 168 8.12 -18.95 41.42
N LEU A 169 7.62 -17.94 40.71
CA LEU A 169 6.19 -17.64 40.58
C LEU A 169 5.70 -17.89 39.17
N LEU A 170 4.49 -18.45 39.06
CA LEU A 170 3.72 -18.50 37.82
C LEU A 170 2.81 -17.27 37.73
N GLN A 171 2.62 -16.74 36.52
CA GLN A 171 1.76 -15.56 36.32
C GLN A 171 0.33 -15.79 36.82
N GLN A 172 -0.18 -17.03 36.75
CA GLN A 172 -1.51 -17.43 37.22
C GLN A 172 -1.65 -17.34 38.75
N GLN A 173 -0.55 -17.42 39.48
CA GLN A 173 -0.53 -17.32 40.95
C GLN A 173 -0.50 -15.87 41.43
N CYS A 174 -0.36 -14.92 40.51
CA CYS A 174 -0.22 -13.52 40.81
C CYS A 174 -1.56 -12.77 40.73
N GLY A 175 -1.73 -11.78 41.59
CA GLY A 175 -2.82 -10.82 41.54
C GLY A 175 -2.30 -9.42 41.25
N LEU A 176 -3.08 -8.62 40.53
CA LEU A 176 -2.74 -7.23 40.23
C LEU A 176 -3.77 -6.26 40.79
N THR A 177 -3.29 -5.14 41.34
CA THR A 177 -4.10 -3.94 41.54
C THR A 177 -3.48 -2.77 40.81
N LYS A 178 -4.31 -1.83 40.36
CA LYS A 178 -3.82 -0.62 39.71
C LYS A 178 -3.35 0.40 40.76
N ILE A 179 -2.26 1.08 40.49
CA ILE A 179 -1.84 2.25 41.28
C ILE A 179 -2.57 3.48 40.73
N GLU A 180 -3.40 4.11 41.56
CA GLU A 180 -4.12 5.32 41.17
C GLU A 180 -3.16 6.46 40.81
N HIS A 181 -3.55 7.29 39.84
CA HIS A 181 -2.78 8.42 39.30
C HIS A 181 -1.49 8.08 38.54
N PHE A 182 -1.09 6.81 38.47
CA PHE A 182 0.02 6.35 37.64
C PHE A 182 -0.50 5.58 36.42
N ARG A 183 -0.09 6.02 35.22
CA ARG A 183 -0.53 5.42 33.97
C ARG A 183 0.08 4.03 33.81
N ASP A 184 -0.78 3.02 33.65
CA ASP A 184 -0.42 1.63 33.38
C ASP A 184 0.58 1.04 34.40
N VAL A 185 0.48 1.47 35.66
CA VAL A 185 1.28 0.94 36.79
C VAL A 185 0.41 0.12 37.73
N TYR A 186 0.95 -1.01 38.17
CA TYR A 186 0.25 -2.04 38.94
C TYR A 186 1.13 -2.56 40.08
N LEU A 187 0.49 -2.97 41.17
CA LEU A 187 1.13 -3.73 42.25
C LEU A 187 0.91 -5.22 42.01
N ILE A 188 1.99 -6.00 42.14
CA ILE A 188 1.96 -7.46 42.06
C ILE A 188 1.79 -8.05 43.46
N TYR A 189 0.88 -9.00 43.61
CA TYR A 189 0.70 -9.85 44.78
C TYR A 189 0.86 -11.31 44.33
N ALA A 190 1.29 -12.20 45.22
CA ALA A 190 1.28 -13.64 44.95
C ALA A 190 0.52 -14.39 46.06
N ALA A 191 -0.22 -15.42 45.67
CA ALA A 191 -0.81 -16.34 46.62
C ALA A 191 0.30 -17.21 47.22
N SER A 192 0.32 -17.36 48.54
CA SER A 192 1.24 -18.30 49.20
C SER A 192 0.70 -19.72 49.04
N ALA A 193 1.59 -20.72 49.00
CA ALA A 193 1.22 -22.14 48.86
C ALA A 193 0.26 -22.64 49.97
N ASN A 194 0.16 -21.91 51.09
CA ASN A 194 -0.67 -22.25 52.26
C ASN A 194 -1.95 -21.41 52.38
N THR A 195 -2.40 -20.70 51.33
CA THR A 195 -3.62 -19.87 51.37
C THR A 195 -4.69 -20.39 50.41
N ASP A 196 -5.96 -20.43 50.86
CA ASP A 196 -7.15 -20.74 50.02
C ASP A 196 -7.51 -19.62 49.02
N VAL A 197 -6.64 -18.63 48.84
CA VAL A 197 -6.87 -17.47 47.98
C VAL A 197 -6.32 -17.75 46.59
N SER A 198 -7.21 -17.79 45.61
CA SER A 198 -6.86 -17.88 44.19
C SER A 198 -6.95 -16.51 43.53
N PHE A 199 -5.86 -16.06 42.91
CA PHE A 199 -5.84 -14.84 42.11
C PHE A 199 -6.17 -15.15 40.65
N LYS A 200 -6.51 -14.10 39.90
CA LYS A 200 -6.93 -14.22 38.51
C LYS A 200 -5.75 -14.33 37.52
N GLY A 201 -4.51 -14.23 38.00
CA GLY A 201 -3.34 -14.10 37.16
C GLY A 201 -3.11 -12.68 36.65
N ILE A 202 -1.95 -12.46 36.04
CA ILE A 202 -1.56 -11.19 35.40
C ILE A 202 -2.23 -11.02 34.03
N VAL A 203 -2.43 -12.11 33.29
CA VAL A 203 -3.17 -12.13 32.01
C VAL A 203 -4.18 -13.27 32.00
N SER A 204 -5.29 -13.09 31.28
CA SER A 204 -6.37 -14.08 31.16
C SER A 204 -6.01 -15.29 30.30
N GLY A 205 -4.98 -15.18 29.45
CA GLY A 205 -4.51 -16.25 28.58
C GLY A 205 -3.54 -15.76 27.50
N PRO A 206 -3.13 -16.65 26.57
CA PRO A 206 -2.16 -16.32 25.50
C PRO A 206 -2.64 -15.23 24.53
N GLU A 207 -3.95 -15.13 24.32
CA GLU A 207 -4.58 -14.14 23.42
C GLU A 207 -4.99 -12.85 24.15
N ALA A 208 -4.57 -12.66 25.40
CA ALA A 208 -4.88 -11.44 26.13
C ALA A 208 -4.22 -10.22 25.49
N ASP A 209 -4.95 -9.11 25.39
CA ASP A 209 -4.42 -7.82 24.92
C ASP A 209 -4.24 -6.80 26.05
N ASP A 210 -4.51 -7.18 27.30
CA ASP A 210 -4.34 -6.35 28.48
C ASP A 210 -4.03 -7.21 29.72
N VAL A 211 -3.58 -6.55 30.78
CA VAL A 211 -3.41 -7.16 32.10
C VAL A 211 -4.75 -7.30 32.84
N GLN A 212 -4.83 -8.27 33.76
CA GLN A 212 -6.04 -8.60 34.50
C GLN A 212 -5.90 -8.22 35.98
N LEU A 213 -6.84 -7.43 36.50
CA LEU A 213 -6.89 -7.06 37.91
C LEU A 213 -7.52 -8.16 38.77
N SER A 214 -7.03 -8.30 39.99
CA SER A 214 -7.52 -9.24 41.00
C SER A 214 -8.07 -8.50 42.22
N SER A 215 -9.09 -9.07 42.86
CA SER A 215 -9.54 -8.62 44.17
C SER A 215 -8.55 -9.13 45.22
N ILE A 216 -7.87 -8.22 45.92
CA ILE A 216 -6.84 -8.58 46.91
C ILE A 216 -7.44 -8.52 48.32
N PRO A 217 -7.45 -9.63 49.09
CA PRO A 217 -7.90 -9.63 50.47
C PRO A 217 -7.06 -8.73 51.38
N LYS A 218 -7.65 -8.28 52.49
CA LYS A 218 -6.92 -7.51 53.51
C LYS A 218 -5.80 -8.38 54.11
N GLY A 219 -4.63 -7.78 54.31
CA GLY A 219 -3.45 -8.45 54.90
C GLY A 219 -2.41 -8.94 53.90
N PHE A 220 -2.68 -8.86 52.58
CA PHE A 220 -1.68 -9.10 51.55
C PHE A 220 -0.83 -7.85 51.29
N ASN A 221 0.48 -8.01 51.32
CA ASN A 221 1.43 -6.96 50.96
C ASN A 221 1.86 -7.13 49.50
N PRO A 222 2.04 -6.02 48.75
CA PRO A 222 2.55 -6.09 47.39
C PRO A 222 4.01 -6.58 47.39
N LEU A 223 4.33 -7.44 46.43
CA LEU A 223 5.69 -7.96 46.20
C LEU A 223 6.53 -7.03 45.34
N ALA A 224 5.91 -6.38 44.35
CA ALA A 224 6.61 -5.49 43.44
C ALA A 224 5.67 -4.49 42.76
N THR A 225 6.27 -3.46 42.15
CA THR A 225 5.57 -2.53 41.26
C THR A 225 5.95 -2.81 39.82
N MET A 226 4.94 -2.91 38.96
CA MET A 226 5.07 -3.24 37.54
C MET A 226 4.47 -2.13 36.68
N ASN A 227 5.09 -1.85 35.55
CA ASN A 227 4.48 -1.07 34.47
C ASN A 227 4.18 -1.98 33.28
N PHE A 228 3.00 -1.84 32.68
CA PHE A 228 2.69 -2.41 31.37
C PHE A 228 2.84 -1.31 30.31
N ASN A 229 3.82 -1.42 29.42
CA ASN A 229 4.03 -0.46 28.35
C ASN A 229 3.02 -0.68 27.21
N LYS A 230 1.77 -0.27 27.46
CA LYS A 230 0.62 -0.48 26.58
C LYS A 230 0.77 0.21 25.22
N ASP A 231 1.44 1.35 25.18
CA ASP A 231 1.72 2.09 23.95
C ASP A 231 2.68 1.28 23.05
N ALA A 232 3.78 0.74 23.62
CA ALA A 232 4.71 -0.12 22.88
C ALA A 232 4.06 -1.43 22.40
N TYR A 233 3.24 -2.07 23.25
CA TYR A 233 2.49 -3.28 22.87
C TYR A 233 1.52 -3.01 21.72
N SER A 234 0.81 -1.87 21.75
CA SER A 234 -0.13 -1.49 20.69
C SER A 234 0.57 -1.25 19.34
N VAL A 235 1.71 -0.55 19.37
CA VAL A 235 2.57 -0.36 18.19
C VAL A 235 3.06 -1.70 17.65
N TYR A 236 3.56 -2.57 18.53
CA TYR A 236 4.00 -3.92 18.16
C TYR A 236 2.89 -4.74 17.51
N CYS A 237 1.69 -4.77 18.09
CA CYS A 237 0.56 -5.53 17.56
C CYS A 237 0.13 -5.06 16.16
N ARG A 238 0.15 -3.75 15.92
CA ARG A 238 -0.11 -3.19 14.59
C ARG A 238 0.97 -3.62 13.60
N ASP A 239 2.23 -3.42 13.95
CA ASP A 239 3.36 -3.69 13.06
C ASP A 239 3.48 -5.21 12.76
N TYR A 240 3.24 -6.08 13.77
CA TYR A 240 3.18 -7.54 13.61
C TYR A 240 2.05 -7.96 12.67
N ARG A 241 0.85 -7.38 12.82
CA ARG A 241 -0.29 -7.66 11.93
C ARG A 241 0.03 -7.27 10.49
N GLU A 242 0.61 -6.08 10.28
CA GLU A 242 1.06 -5.61 8.96
C GLU A 242 2.16 -6.49 8.36
N TYR A 243 3.02 -7.09 9.19
CA TYR A 243 4.04 -8.04 8.76
C TYR A 243 3.43 -9.38 8.34
N VAL A 244 2.58 -9.99 9.18
CA VAL A 244 1.91 -11.27 8.88
C VAL A 244 1.02 -11.16 7.65
N GLU A 245 0.29 -10.05 7.51
CA GLU A 245 -0.57 -9.83 6.34
C GLU A 245 0.27 -9.65 5.07
N TRP A 246 1.40 -8.93 5.16
CA TRP A 246 2.36 -8.83 4.08
C TRP A 246 2.95 -10.20 3.73
N GLU A 247 3.35 -11.01 4.70
CA GLU A 247 3.91 -12.34 4.46
C GLU A 247 2.91 -13.26 3.74
N LYS A 248 1.64 -13.24 4.14
CA LYS A 248 0.57 -14.01 3.46
C LYS A 248 0.31 -13.55 2.03
N LYS A 249 0.42 -12.24 1.76
CA LYS A 249 0.12 -11.64 0.46
C LYS A 249 1.36 -11.40 -0.41
N ARG A 250 2.57 -11.72 0.09
CA ARG A 250 3.81 -11.37 -0.63
C ARG A 250 3.92 -12.15 -1.92
N ASN A 251 4.38 -11.47 -2.96
CA ASN A 251 4.82 -12.15 -4.17
C ASN A 251 6.18 -12.80 -3.88
N GLN A 252 6.21 -14.12 -3.77
CA GLN A 252 7.40 -14.88 -3.37
C GLN A 252 8.59 -14.66 -4.31
N ALA A 253 8.35 -14.65 -5.63
CA ALA A 253 9.39 -14.39 -6.63
C ALA A 253 10.01 -12.98 -6.49
N ARG A 254 9.18 -11.98 -6.12
CA ARG A 254 9.65 -10.59 -5.87
C ARG A 254 10.51 -10.49 -4.61
N TYR A 255 10.13 -11.22 -3.57
CA TYR A 255 10.91 -11.32 -2.34
C TYR A 255 12.27 -11.98 -2.59
N GLU A 256 12.27 -13.14 -3.25
CA GLU A 256 13.50 -13.86 -3.62
C GLU A 256 14.43 -13.03 -4.50
N SER A 257 13.89 -12.34 -5.49
CA SER A 257 14.68 -11.42 -6.33
C SER A 257 15.37 -10.33 -5.50
N THR A 258 14.70 -9.80 -4.46
CA THR A 258 15.26 -8.76 -3.59
C THR A 258 16.41 -9.30 -2.74
N LEU A 259 16.25 -10.51 -2.20
CA LEU A 259 17.32 -11.21 -1.48
C LEU A 259 18.50 -11.56 -2.39
N THR A 260 18.23 -11.97 -3.63
CA THR A 260 19.25 -12.50 -4.56
C THR A 260 20.19 -11.43 -5.06
N HIS A 261 19.69 -10.22 -5.36
CA HIS A 261 20.58 -9.11 -5.75
C HIS A 261 21.27 -8.45 -4.53
N GLY A 262 20.92 -8.86 -3.29
CA GLY A 262 21.59 -8.42 -2.07
C GLY A 262 21.47 -6.93 -1.77
N LYS A 263 20.55 -6.21 -2.43
CA LYS A 263 20.36 -4.77 -2.23
C LYS A 263 19.20 -4.54 -1.28
N ASN A 264 19.37 -3.60 -0.37
CA ASN A 264 18.39 -3.25 0.66
C ASN A 264 17.27 -2.35 0.10
N TYR A 265 16.69 -2.68 -1.06
CA TYR A 265 15.54 -1.96 -1.64
C TYR A 265 14.80 -2.80 -2.69
N ASP A 266 13.53 -2.48 -2.95
CA ASP A 266 12.76 -3.11 -4.02
C ASP A 266 13.13 -2.54 -5.41
N ALA A 267 13.86 -3.30 -6.22
CA ALA A 267 14.31 -2.88 -7.55
C ALA A 267 13.17 -2.67 -8.56
N LYS A 268 12.03 -3.37 -8.42
CA LYS A 268 10.87 -3.19 -9.30
C LYS A 268 10.22 -1.82 -9.09
N ASN A 269 10.05 -1.39 -7.84
CA ASN A 269 9.52 -0.07 -7.50
C ASN A 269 10.49 1.04 -7.94
N MET A 270 11.80 0.83 -7.83
CA MET A 270 12.78 1.80 -8.35
C MET A 270 12.70 1.90 -9.87
N MET A 271 12.60 0.79 -10.61
CA MET A 271 12.35 0.82 -12.06
C MET A 271 11.07 1.61 -12.40
N HIS A 272 9.97 1.38 -11.66
CA HIS A 272 8.73 2.14 -11.86
C HIS A 272 8.90 3.64 -11.58
N THR A 273 9.73 4.01 -10.60
CA THR A 273 10.06 5.41 -10.30
C THR A 273 10.68 6.08 -11.51
N PHE A 274 11.74 5.49 -12.09
CA PHE A 274 12.39 6.03 -13.29
C PHE A 274 11.44 6.06 -14.48
N ARG A 275 10.64 5.00 -14.71
CA ARG A 275 9.66 4.98 -15.79
C ARG A 275 8.71 6.19 -15.70
N LEU A 276 8.16 6.47 -14.52
CA LEU A 276 7.24 7.59 -14.32
C LEU A 276 7.92 8.94 -14.56
N LEU A 277 9.17 9.12 -14.09
CA LEU A 277 9.92 10.37 -14.32
C LEU A 277 10.30 10.55 -15.78
N ASN A 278 10.70 9.48 -16.47
CA ASN A 278 10.99 9.51 -17.91
C ASN A 278 9.72 9.86 -18.71
N MET A 279 8.56 9.34 -18.31
CA MET A 279 7.28 9.71 -18.92
C MET A 279 6.90 11.17 -18.66
N ALA A 280 7.13 11.69 -17.46
CA ALA A 280 6.88 13.11 -17.16
C ALA A 280 7.75 14.03 -18.02
N GLU A 281 9.03 13.70 -18.19
CA GLU A 281 9.93 14.40 -19.11
C GLU A 281 9.42 14.36 -20.56
N GLU A 282 9.00 13.19 -21.05
CA GLU A 282 8.46 13.04 -22.41
C GLU A 282 7.19 13.86 -22.62
N ILE A 283 6.31 13.94 -21.62
CA ILE A 283 5.12 14.78 -21.67
C ILE A 283 5.52 16.25 -21.81
N ALA A 284 6.49 16.73 -21.04
CA ALA A 284 6.95 18.12 -21.12
C ALA A 284 7.65 18.45 -22.45
N LEU A 285 8.43 17.51 -23.01
CA LEU A 285 9.20 17.74 -24.23
C LEU A 285 8.40 17.54 -25.52
N HIS A 286 7.46 16.60 -25.51
CA HIS A 286 6.83 16.09 -26.72
C HIS A 286 5.31 16.16 -26.69
N HIS A 287 4.70 16.53 -25.57
CA HIS A 287 3.25 16.54 -25.39
C HIS A 287 2.62 15.16 -25.71
N GLU A 288 3.31 14.09 -25.33
CA GLU A 288 2.91 12.70 -25.61
C GLU A 288 3.11 11.82 -24.38
N VAL A 289 2.20 10.88 -24.17
CA VAL A 289 2.35 9.81 -23.16
C VAL A 289 2.87 8.55 -23.86
N ARG A 290 4.14 8.23 -23.68
CA ARG A 290 4.78 7.08 -24.36
C ARG A 290 4.75 5.85 -23.46
N VAL A 291 3.69 5.04 -23.64
CA VAL A 291 3.50 3.80 -22.89
C VAL A 291 4.58 2.77 -23.23
N HIS A 292 4.82 2.53 -24.52
CA HIS A 292 5.89 1.61 -24.95
C HIS A 292 7.27 2.20 -24.65
N ARG A 293 8.04 1.55 -23.77
CA ARG A 293 9.33 2.04 -23.30
C ARG A 293 10.45 1.70 -24.28
N ARG A 294 11.20 2.73 -24.70
CA ARG A 294 12.40 2.61 -25.54
C ARG A 294 13.68 2.48 -24.71
N ASP A 295 13.64 2.97 -23.48
CA ASP A 295 14.65 2.87 -22.41
C ASP A 295 14.60 1.52 -21.66
N ARG A 296 14.15 0.45 -22.34
CA ARG A 296 13.94 -0.89 -21.75
C ARG A 296 15.18 -1.41 -21.05
N ASP A 297 16.35 -1.34 -21.69
CA ASP A 297 17.59 -1.90 -21.15
C ASP A 297 18.01 -1.21 -19.85
N PHE A 298 17.88 0.12 -19.80
CA PHE A 298 18.15 0.89 -18.59
C PHE A 298 17.19 0.51 -17.46
N LEU A 299 15.89 0.47 -17.74
CA LEU A 299 14.87 0.12 -16.76
C LEU A 299 15.05 -1.31 -16.24
N LEU A 300 15.38 -2.27 -17.11
CA LEU A 300 15.65 -3.65 -16.70
C LEU A 300 16.97 -3.79 -15.93
N LYS A 301 17.98 -2.97 -16.22
CA LYS A 301 19.22 -2.90 -15.45
C LYS A 301 18.99 -2.39 -14.02
N ILE A 302 18.07 -1.45 -13.83
CA ILE A 302 17.61 -1.07 -12.48
C ILE A 302 16.92 -2.26 -11.81
N ARG A 303 15.99 -2.90 -12.52
CA ARG A 303 15.22 -4.05 -12.01
C ARG A 303 16.11 -5.23 -11.60
N SER A 304 17.26 -5.42 -12.24
CA SER A 304 18.22 -6.47 -11.89
C SER A 304 19.07 -6.14 -10.66
N GLY A 305 18.93 -4.96 -10.06
CA GLY A 305 19.70 -4.54 -8.88
C GLY A 305 21.15 -4.12 -9.18
N ALA A 306 21.42 -3.63 -10.40
CA ALA A 306 22.77 -3.28 -10.83
C ALA A 306 23.31 -1.93 -10.27
N PHE A 307 22.53 -1.22 -9.46
CA PHE A 307 22.86 0.09 -8.91
C PHE A 307 22.76 0.05 -7.38
N GLU A 308 23.47 0.93 -6.68
CA GLU A 308 23.18 1.18 -5.28
C GLU A 308 21.94 2.06 -5.13
N PHE A 309 21.31 1.98 -3.96
CA PHE A 309 20.14 2.79 -3.67
C PHE A 309 20.45 4.30 -3.71
N ASP A 310 21.60 4.69 -3.15
CA ASP A 310 21.99 6.10 -3.05
C ASP A 310 22.30 6.69 -4.44
N ASP A 311 22.96 5.92 -5.33
CA ASP A 311 23.18 6.30 -6.73
C ASP A 311 21.84 6.58 -7.44
N LEU A 312 20.86 5.69 -7.26
CA LEU A 312 19.53 5.86 -7.85
C LEU A 312 18.82 7.11 -7.32
N MET A 313 18.99 7.42 -6.04
CA MET A 313 18.40 8.61 -5.43
C MET A 313 19.04 9.90 -5.96
N GLU A 314 20.36 9.91 -6.15
CA GLU A 314 21.06 11.03 -6.78
C GLU A 314 20.56 11.28 -8.21
N MET A 315 20.48 10.22 -9.02
CA MET A 315 19.93 10.29 -10.37
C MET A 315 18.48 10.80 -10.40
N ILE A 316 17.64 10.37 -9.45
CA ILE A 316 16.25 10.84 -9.33
C ILE A 316 16.20 12.33 -9.01
N ASN A 317 17.05 12.81 -8.10
CA ASN A 317 17.05 14.21 -7.70
C ASN A 317 17.44 15.13 -8.87
N ILE A 318 18.53 14.81 -9.57
CA ILE A 318 18.95 15.52 -10.78
C ILE A 318 17.81 15.55 -11.80
N LYS A 319 17.21 14.38 -12.06
CA LYS A 319 16.14 14.27 -13.04
C LYS A 319 14.90 15.09 -12.67
N LEU A 320 14.53 15.14 -11.40
CA LEU A 320 13.41 15.95 -10.95
C LEU A 320 13.65 17.44 -11.17
N GLU A 321 14.88 17.92 -10.99
CA GLU A 321 15.25 19.31 -11.26
C GLU A 321 15.16 19.62 -12.76
N ASP A 322 15.66 18.73 -13.62
CA ASP A 322 15.56 18.87 -15.08
C ASP A 322 14.10 18.92 -15.54
N ILE A 323 13.28 17.97 -15.07
CA ILE A 323 11.86 17.90 -15.42
C ILE A 323 11.13 19.18 -14.98
N LYS A 324 11.41 19.71 -13.77
CA LYS A 324 10.82 20.97 -13.31
C LYS A 324 11.12 22.11 -14.29
N SER A 325 12.38 22.27 -14.72
CA SER A 325 12.74 23.32 -15.68
C SER A 325 12.04 23.15 -17.04
N LEU A 326 11.81 21.92 -17.48
CA LEU A 326 11.04 21.65 -18.70
C LEU A 326 9.58 22.08 -18.57
N TYR A 327 8.92 21.75 -17.45
CA TYR A 327 7.53 22.14 -17.22
C TYR A 327 7.35 23.65 -17.02
N GLU A 328 8.32 24.34 -16.45
CA GLU A 328 8.32 25.82 -16.35
C GLU A 328 8.28 26.49 -17.73
N LYS A 329 8.94 25.89 -18.73
CA LYS A 329 9.03 26.40 -20.11
C LYS A 329 7.98 25.82 -21.06
N SER A 330 7.21 24.85 -20.60
CA SER A 330 6.23 24.12 -21.40
C SER A 330 4.99 24.96 -21.74
N GLU A 331 4.47 24.79 -22.95
CA GLU A 331 3.24 25.43 -23.44
C GLU A 331 1.95 24.71 -23.00
N LEU A 332 2.07 23.55 -22.36
CA LEU A 332 0.94 22.84 -21.78
C LEU A 332 0.12 23.76 -20.85
N PRO A 333 -1.23 23.63 -20.84
CA PRO A 333 -2.06 24.37 -19.91
C PRO A 333 -1.75 23.97 -18.46
N GLU A 334 -2.12 24.81 -17.49
CA GLU A 334 -1.89 24.50 -16.07
C GLU A 334 -2.69 23.26 -15.61
N ARG A 335 -3.91 23.10 -16.13
CA ARG A 335 -4.81 21.97 -15.84
C ARG A 335 -5.65 21.58 -17.05
N PRO A 336 -6.17 20.35 -17.11
CA PRO A 336 -7.16 19.95 -18.12
C PRO A 336 -8.45 20.72 -17.97
N ASN A 337 -9.16 20.95 -19.09
CA ASN A 337 -10.47 21.60 -19.06
C ASN A 337 -11.56 20.59 -18.64
N VAL A 338 -12.19 20.84 -17.49
CA VAL A 338 -13.24 19.96 -16.94
C VAL A 338 -14.52 20.01 -17.77
N ASP A 339 -14.88 21.18 -18.31
CA ASP A 339 -16.09 21.34 -19.13
C ASP A 339 -15.98 20.55 -20.44
N VAL A 340 -14.77 20.48 -21.02
CA VAL A 340 -14.51 19.61 -22.19
C VAL A 340 -14.74 18.14 -21.84
N ALA A 341 -14.26 17.69 -20.69
CA ALA A 341 -14.47 16.31 -20.24
C ALA A 341 -15.95 15.99 -19.97
N GLU A 342 -16.69 16.93 -19.39
CA GLU A 342 -18.13 16.79 -19.14
C GLU A 342 -18.94 16.74 -20.45
N ASN A 343 -18.62 17.62 -21.41
CA ASN A 343 -19.24 17.60 -22.73
C ASN A 343 -18.99 16.27 -23.45
N ILE A 344 -17.75 15.77 -23.43
CA ILE A 344 -17.43 14.46 -24.00
C ILE A 344 -18.22 13.33 -23.30
N LEU A 345 -18.32 13.36 -21.96
CA LEU A 345 -19.07 12.35 -21.21
C LEU A 345 -20.56 12.34 -21.59
N THR A 346 -21.18 13.52 -21.67
CA THR A 346 -22.59 13.64 -22.01
C THR A 346 -22.84 13.16 -23.45
N GLU A 347 -21.98 13.54 -24.40
CA GLU A 347 -22.05 13.08 -25.79
C GLU A 347 -21.92 11.55 -25.90
N ILE A 348 -20.94 10.94 -25.23
CA ILE A 348 -20.78 9.48 -25.20
C ILE A 348 -22.07 8.80 -24.69
N ARG A 349 -22.69 9.35 -23.64
CA ARG A 349 -23.92 8.80 -23.07
C ARG A 349 -25.12 9.00 -23.99
N TYR A 350 -25.24 10.15 -24.65
CA TYR A 350 -26.28 10.37 -25.65
C TYR A 350 -26.16 9.40 -26.81
N GLU A 351 -24.95 9.12 -27.30
CA GLU A 351 -24.76 8.17 -28.40
C GLU A 351 -25.07 6.71 -28.00
N LEU A 352 -24.72 6.31 -26.77
CA LEU A 352 -24.82 4.92 -26.33
C LEU A 352 -26.16 4.54 -25.67
N TYR A 353 -26.94 5.52 -25.18
CA TYR A 353 -28.26 5.26 -24.58
C TYR A 353 -29.43 5.47 -25.55
N LYS A 354 -29.15 5.66 -26.84
CA LYS A 354 -30.16 5.74 -27.89
C LYS A 354 -30.91 4.43 -28.09
#